data_AF-A0A4U0WMX1-F1
#
_entry.id   AF-A0A4U0WMX1-F1
#
_cell.length_a   1.000
_cell.length_b   1.000
_cell.length_c   1.000
_cell.angle_alpha   90.00
_cell.angle_beta   90.00
_cell.angle_gamma   90.00
#
_symmetry.space_group_name_H-M   'P 1'
#
loop_
_entity.id
_entity.type
_entity.pdbx_description
1 polymer ?
#
loop_
_entity_poly.entity_id
_entity_poly.type
_entity_poly.pdbx_seq_one_letter_code
_entity_poly.pdbx_strand_id
1 'polypeptide(L)'
;MIFLAPLTVALAYTYAQDNPTRNITFYIVTFQVKWLPYAMLAMTFVMNGPQQTMHEATGLVAAHLKRKFLLPLAAMSVQYDVVLDVVGEDSAATPNAITIERKAKRHLRNTPSRSSSPALDKDGLDDLDSKALTSALSTSLQSYPPKDHRLLLITPTNLKQLSSMPPVNPIPLLVASIGNPAPTYSNTLHSAGHTVLQNLKSLLFNPVFVKDRSLANGLVSEGDNGWTLWQSPSLMIVSGKAVGDAWKKWRATHGEGALVIVHDELERPLGKVTVRRQGGSARGHNGIKSIMSALPSTPFVRIGIGIGRPESREPADVAKYVLRKMTQQERDRIENCALEVLGALRNISDGP
;
A
#
# COMPACT_ATOMS: atom_id res chain seq x y z
N MET A 1 -30.62 22.20 -7.28
CA MET A 1 -29.97 20.93 -7.69
C MET A 1 -30.55 19.66 -7.04
N ILE A 2 -31.40 19.71 -6.01
CA ILE A 2 -31.92 18.49 -5.33
C ILE A 2 -32.98 17.72 -6.17
N PHE A 3 -33.69 18.41 -7.08
CA PHE A 3 -34.77 17.81 -7.88
C PHE A 3 -34.34 17.27 -9.24
N LEU A 4 -33.10 17.50 -9.68
CA LEU A 4 -32.69 17.10 -11.02
C LEU A 4 -32.55 15.58 -11.14
N ALA A 5 -31.92 14.92 -10.15
CA ALA A 5 -31.72 13.47 -10.18
C ALA A 5 -33.05 12.66 -10.15
N PRO A 6 -34.04 12.99 -9.30
CA PRO A 6 -35.36 12.34 -9.36
C PRO A 6 -36.07 12.57 -10.70
N LEU A 7 -35.96 13.77 -11.27
CA LEU A 7 -36.59 14.11 -12.54
C LEU A 7 -35.95 13.36 -13.71
N THR A 8 -34.63 13.21 -13.73
CA THR A 8 -33.93 12.44 -14.76
C THR A 8 -34.34 10.97 -14.74
N VAL A 9 -34.47 10.38 -13.56
CA VAL A 9 -34.94 8.99 -13.41
C VAL A 9 -36.42 8.86 -13.82
N ALA A 10 -37.26 9.82 -13.43
CA ALA A 10 -38.67 9.84 -13.83
C ALA A 10 -38.82 9.96 -15.36
N LEU A 11 -38.04 10.83 -16.01
CA LEU A 11 -38.07 11.01 -17.45
C LEU A 11 -37.58 9.76 -18.20
N ALA A 12 -36.50 9.14 -17.71
CA ALA A 12 -35.98 7.89 -18.25
C ALA A 12 -36.99 6.74 -18.11
N TYR A 13 -37.69 6.67 -16.98
CA TYR A 13 -38.75 5.70 -16.74
C TYR A 13 -39.91 5.87 -17.71
N THR A 14 -40.42 7.11 -17.88
CA THR A 14 -41.51 7.39 -18.83
C THR A 14 -41.09 7.07 -20.26
N TYR A 15 -39.89 7.48 -20.68
CA TYR A 15 -39.39 7.19 -22.02
C TYR A 15 -39.27 5.68 -22.30
N ALA A 16 -38.86 4.88 -21.31
CA ALA A 16 -38.78 3.43 -21.41
C ALA A 16 -40.16 2.76 -21.54
N GLN A 17 -41.18 3.29 -20.85
CA GLN A 17 -42.57 2.80 -20.99
C GLN A 17 -43.14 3.11 -22.37
N ASP A 18 -42.86 4.30 -22.90
CA ASP A 18 -43.38 4.72 -24.20
C ASP A 18 -42.65 4.04 -25.38
N ASN A 19 -41.43 3.53 -25.17
CA ASN A 19 -40.59 2.95 -26.23
C ASN A 19 -39.93 1.62 -25.82
N PRO A 20 -40.72 0.57 -25.50
CA PRO A 20 -40.20 -0.66 -24.87
C PRO A 20 -39.29 -1.50 -25.77
N THR A 21 -39.32 -1.30 -27.09
CA THR A 21 -38.55 -2.07 -28.08
C THR A 21 -37.41 -1.28 -28.73
N ARG A 22 -37.21 -0.01 -28.34
CA ARG A 22 -36.11 0.81 -28.87
C ARG A 22 -34.80 0.47 -28.18
N ASN A 23 -33.78 0.20 -28.97
CA ASN A 23 -32.42 0.08 -28.47
C ASN A 23 -31.84 1.47 -28.16
N ILE A 24 -31.28 1.63 -26.97
CA ILE A 24 -30.55 2.83 -26.55
C ILE A 24 -29.06 2.48 -26.56
N THR A 25 -28.26 3.27 -27.27
CA THR A 25 -26.80 3.11 -27.32
C THR A 25 -26.14 4.14 -26.43
N PHE A 26 -25.43 3.69 -25.40
CA PHE A 26 -24.56 4.53 -24.59
C PHE A 26 -23.17 4.57 -25.22
N TYR A 27 -22.69 5.76 -25.61
CA TYR A 27 -21.32 5.93 -26.08
C TYR A 27 -20.38 6.06 -24.89
N ILE A 28 -19.49 5.09 -24.71
CA ILE A 28 -18.36 5.20 -23.78
C ILE A 28 -17.25 5.92 -24.55
N VAL A 29 -17.00 7.18 -24.22
CA VAL A 29 -15.92 7.96 -24.83
C VAL A 29 -14.60 7.55 -24.20
N THR A 30 -13.72 6.93 -25.00
CA THR A 30 -12.36 6.56 -24.57
C THR A 30 -11.35 7.61 -25.05
N PHE A 31 -10.49 8.08 -24.16
CA PHE A 31 -9.42 9.03 -24.48
C PHE A 31 -8.15 8.69 -23.68
N GLN A 32 -7.00 9.14 -24.18
CA GLN A 32 -5.71 8.89 -23.52
C GLN A 32 -5.64 9.59 -22.16
N VAL A 33 -5.04 8.93 -21.17
CA VAL A 33 -4.94 9.39 -19.76
C VAL A 33 -4.37 10.81 -19.62
N LYS A 34 -3.49 11.25 -20.54
CA LYS A 34 -2.96 12.62 -20.55
C LYS A 34 -4.03 13.71 -20.64
N TRP A 35 -5.22 13.37 -21.12
CA TRP A 35 -6.35 14.29 -21.25
C TRP A 35 -7.31 14.26 -20.05
N LEU A 36 -7.13 13.35 -19.09
CA LEU A 36 -8.05 13.15 -17.96
C LEU A 36 -8.32 14.43 -17.16
N PRO A 37 -7.34 15.27 -16.80
CA PRO A 37 -7.61 16.50 -16.05
C PRO A 37 -8.48 17.49 -16.82
N TYR A 38 -8.30 17.57 -18.15
CA TYR A 38 -9.09 18.45 -19.02
C TYR A 38 -10.50 17.90 -19.23
N ALA A 39 -10.65 16.59 -19.34
CA ALA A 39 -11.95 15.93 -19.42
C ALA A 39 -12.77 16.14 -18.13
N MET A 40 -12.12 16.07 -16.96
CA MET A 40 -12.77 16.38 -15.69
C MET A 40 -13.21 17.84 -15.61
N LEU A 41 -12.37 18.80 -16.01
CA LEU A 41 -12.75 20.22 -16.04
C LEU A 41 -13.90 20.50 -17.00
N ALA A 42 -13.89 19.86 -18.17
CA ALA A 42 -14.99 19.95 -19.14
C ALA A 42 -16.29 19.38 -18.56
N MET A 43 -16.22 18.26 -17.83
CA MET A 43 -17.39 17.67 -17.17
C MET A 43 -17.91 18.57 -16.05
N THR A 44 -17.04 19.13 -15.21
CA THR A 44 -17.42 20.10 -14.18
C THR A 44 -18.06 21.33 -14.81
N PHE A 45 -17.57 21.79 -15.96
CA PHE A 45 -18.17 22.94 -16.66
C PHE A 45 -19.60 22.66 -17.10
N VAL A 46 -19.84 21.47 -17.65
CA VAL A 46 -21.17 21.06 -18.10
C VAL A 46 -22.11 20.83 -16.90
N MET A 47 -21.62 20.23 -15.81
CA MET A 47 -22.45 19.86 -14.66
C MET A 47 -22.69 20.99 -13.66
N ASN A 48 -21.65 21.76 -13.34
CA ASN A 48 -21.62 22.72 -12.23
C ASN A 48 -21.39 24.17 -12.69
N GLY A 49 -21.15 24.38 -13.98
CA GLY A 49 -21.02 25.70 -14.59
C GLY A 49 -19.62 26.33 -14.46
N PRO A 50 -19.43 27.50 -15.09
CA PRO A 50 -18.12 28.12 -15.30
C PRO A 50 -17.40 28.51 -13.99
N GLN A 51 -18.15 28.95 -12.98
CA GLN A 51 -17.56 29.40 -11.71
C GLN A 51 -16.88 28.25 -10.96
N GLN A 52 -17.54 27.08 -10.89
CA GLN A 52 -16.98 25.90 -10.24
C GLN A 52 -15.77 25.36 -10.99
N THR A 53 -15.82 25.35 -12.33
CA THR A 53 -14.68 24.95 -13.16
C THR A 53 -13.46 25.83 -12.93
N MET A 54 -13.63 27.15 -12.78
CA MET A 54 -12.52 28.06 -12.48
C MET A 54 -11.86 27.73 -11.14
N HIS A 55 -12.64 27.39 -10.12
CA HIS A 55 -12.11 26.95 -8.84
C HIS A 55 -11.28 25.65 -8.98
N GLU A 56 -11.80 24.64 -9.67
CA GLU A 56 -11.07 23.39 -9.89
C GLU A 56 -9.84 23.57 -10.80
N ALA A 57 -9.90 24.49 -11.77
CA ALA A 57 -8.78 24.83 -12.62
C ALA A 57 -7.61 25.44 -11.83
N THR A 58 -7.87 26.18 -10.74
CA THR A 58 -6.79 26.66 -9.86
C THR A 58 -5.99 25.50 -9.25
N GLY A 59 -6.64 24.38 -8.93
CA GLY A 59 -5.98 23.16 -8.46
C GLY A 59 -5.06 22.55 -9.50
N LEU A 60 -5.48 22.53 -10.77
CA LEU A 60 -4.66 22.05 -11.88
C LEU A 60 -3.43 22.95 -12.11
N VAL A 61 -3.61 24.27 -12.05
CA VAL A 61 -2.50 25.25 -12.16
C VAL A 61 -1.54 25.12 -10.98
N ALA A 62 -2.04 24.96 -9.75
CA ALA A 62 -1.23 24.73 -8.55
C ALA A 62 -0.42 23.43 -8.65
N ALA A 63 -1.03 22.33 -9.13
CA ALA A 63 -0.34 21.07 -9.34
C ALA A 63 0.76 21.20 -10.41
N HIS A 64 0.51 21.96 -11.48
CA HIS A 64 1.50 22.20 -12.53
C HIS A 64 2.68 23.05 -12.03
N LEU A 65 2.41 24.11 -11.26
CA LEU A 65 3.43 24.94 -10.61
C LEU A 65 4.25 24.13 -9.60
N LYS A 66 3.61 23.30 -8.78
CA LYS A 66 4.31 22.40 -7.84
C LYS A 66 5.26 21.46 -8.58
N ARG A 67 4.83 20.90 -9.69
CA ARG A 67 5.66 19.97 -10.49
C ARG A 67 6.86 20.66 -11.13
N LYS A 68 6.70 21.91 -11.58
CA LYS A 68 7.73 22.63 -12.34
C LYS A 68 8.71 23.41 -11.45
N PHE A 69 8.28 23.82 -10.25
CA PHE A 69 9.03 24.73 -9.38
C PHE A 69 9.38 24.14 -8.01
N LEU A 70 8.52 23.30 -7.42
CA LEU A 70 8.71 22.77 -6.06
C LEU A 70 9.37 21.38 -6.02
N LEU A 71 9.23 20.54 -7.04
CA LEU A 71 9.92 19.24 -7.09
C LEU A 71 11.46 19.33 -7.10
N PRO A 72 12.14 20.29 -7.77
CA PRO A 72 13.59 20.41 -7.65
C PRO A 72 14.06 20.95 -6.29
N LEU A 73 13.20 21.67 -5.55
CA LEU A 73 13.50 22.19 -4.20
C LEU A 73 13.16 21.17 -3.08
N ALA A 74 12.13 20.33 -3.28
CA ALA A 74 11.68 19.33 -2.31
C ALA A 74 12.51 18.03 -2.30
N ALA A 75 13.43 17.84 -3.26
CA ALA A 75 14.47 16.81 -3.16
C ALA A 75 15.42 17.05 -1.96
N MET A 76 15.34 18.22 -1.33
CA MET A 76 16.13 18.63 -0.16
C MET A 76 15.29 18.98 1.07
N SER A 77 14.06 18.48 1.23
CA SER A 77 13.41 18.39 2.56
C SER A 77 12.00 17.77 2.48
N VAL A 78 11.86 16.62 3.15
CA VAL A 78 10.66 16.10 3.83
C VAL A 78 9.35 16.06 3.03
N GLN A 79 9.00 14.85 2.57
CA GLN A 79 7.70 14.50 2.01
C GLN A 79 6.58 14.55 3.06
N TYR A 80 5.53 15.34 2.79
CA TYR A 80 4.19 15.10 3.30
C TYR A 80 3.30 14.70 2.11
N ASP A 81 2.85 13.44 2.10
CA ASP A 81 1.91 12.93 1.11
C ASP A 81 0.47 13.17 1.57
N VAL A 82 -0.23 14.05 0.87
CA VAL A 82 -1.70 14.14 0.87
C VAL A 82 -2.18 13.27 -0.27
N VAL A 83 -2.77 12.13 0.06
CA VAL A 83 -3.35 11.16 -0.89
C VAL A 83 -4.78 11.60 -1.21
N LEU A 84 -5.04 11.94 -2.48
CA LEU A 84 -6.38 12.05 -3.04
C LEU A 84 -6.74 10.71 -3.68
N ASP A 85 -7.72 10.04 -3.09
CA ASP A 85 -8.24 8.73 -3.49
C ASP A 85 -9.16 8.91 -4.72
N VAL A 86 -8.76 8.36 -5.86
CA VAL A 86 -9.61 8.27 -7.07
C VAL A 86 -9.90 6.80 -7.29
N VAL A 87 -11.10 6.40 -6.87
CA VAL A 87 -11.66 5.06 -7.07
C VAL A 87 -12.06 4.89 -8.53
N GLY A 88 -11.38 4.00 -9.25
CA GLY A 88 -11.79 3.49 -10.56
C GLY A 88 -12.20 2.02 -10.41
N GLU A 89 -13.50 1.76 -10.50
CA GLU A 89 -14.05 0.40 -10.62
C GLU A 89 -14.10 0.00 -12.10
N ASP A 90 -13.40 -1.07 -12.45
CA ASP A 90 -13.72 -1.90 -13.61
C ASP A 90 -14.06 -3.31 -13.09
N SER A 91 -15.32 -3.73 -13.20
CA SER A 91 -15.65 -5.11 -13.57
C SER A 91 -17.09 -5.24 -14.05
N ALA A 92 -17.22 -5.84 -15.23
CA ALA A 92 -18.46 -6.38 -15.75
C ALA A 92 -18.92 -7.65 -14.99
N ALA A 93 -20.24 -7.89 -15.04
CA ALA A 93 -20.98 -9.16 -14.91
C ALA A 93 -21.29 -9.77 -13.52
N THR A 94 -22.36 -9.24 -12.88
CA THR A 94 -23.67 -9.86 -12.46
C THR A 94 -23.79 -11.36 -12.04
N PRO A 95 -24.91 -11.80 -11.40
CA PRO A 95 -25.35 -11.43 -10.04
C PRO A 95 -25.84 -12.66 -9.23
N ASN A 96 -25.77 -12.62 -7.89
CA ASN A 96 -26.69 -13.39 -7.03
C ASN A 96 -26.87 -12.69 -5.68
N ALA A 97 -27.97 -11.94 -5.61
CA ALA A 97 -28.99 -11.98 -4.56
C ALA A 97 -28.61 -11.79 -3.06
N ILE A 98 -29.19 -10.70 -2.50
CA ILE A 98 -29.88 -10.61 -1.19
C ILE A 98 -29.00 -10.35 0.07
N THR A 99 -29.02 -9.11 0.60
CA THR A 99 -29.84 -8.69 1.78
C THR A 99 -29.33 -7.35 2.35
N ILE A 100 -30.29 -6.46 2.61
CA ILE A 100 -30.16 -5.17 3.27
C ILE A 100 -30.06 -5.36 4.79
N GLU A 101 -29.14 -4.67 5.47
CA GLU A 101 -29.48 -4.14 6.79
C GLU A 101 -28.95 -2.72 7.02
N ARG A 102 -29.91 -1.81 7.24
CA ARG A 102 -29.72 -0.42 7.63
C ARG A 102 -29.44 -0.36 9.13
N LYS A 103 -28.54 0.52 9.56
CA LYS A 103 -28.78 1.32 10.78
C LYS A 103 -28.16 2.70 10.70
N ALA A 104 -29.03 3.67 10.47
CA ALA A 104 -28.79 5.09 10.63
C ALA A 104 -28.66 5.45 12.11
N LYS A 105 -27.84 6.46 12.42
CA LYS A 105 -28.22 7.49 13.39
C LYS A 105 -27.42 8.79 13.21
N ARG A 106 -28.09 9.72 12.54
CA ARG A 106 -27.93 11.18 12.53
C ARG A 106 -28.00 11.71 13.96
N HIS A 107 -27.18 12.70 14.32
CA HIS A 107 -27.58 13.82 15.20
C HIS A 107 -26.77 15.06 14.80
N LEU A 108 -27.50 16.02 14.21
CA LEU A 108 -27.10 17.40 13.96
C LEU A 108 -27.37 18.20 15.24
N ARG A 109 -26.51 19.15 15.61
CA ARG A 109 -26.95 20.47 16.13
C ARG A 109 -25.82 21.50 16.18
N ASN A 110 -26.03 22.53 15.38
CA ASN A 110 -25.94 23.97 15.64
C ASN A 110 -24.61 24.64 16.06
N THR A 111 -24.15 25.47 15.12
CA THR A 111 -23.45 26.79 15.22
C THR A 111 -24.06 27.73 16.29
N PRO A 112 -23.44 28.87 16.73
CA PRO A 112 -22.62 29.80 15.92
C PRO A 112 -21.45 30.55 16.60
N SER A 113 -20.84 31.40 15.77
CA SER A 113 -19.74 32.35 15.94
C SER A 113 -19.83 33.36 17.09
N ARG A 114 -18.66 33.78 17.62
CA ARG A 114 -18.27 35.20 17.70
C ARG A 114 -16.79 35.41 18.07
N SER A 115 -16.27 36.48 17.49
CA SER A 115 -14.97 37.15 17.56
C SER A 115 -14.45 37.54 18.96
N SER A 116 -13.13 37.57 19.13
CA SER A 116 -12.40 38.78 19.56
C SER A 116 -10.87 38.55 19.59
N SER A 117 -10.14 39.44 18.92
CA SER A 117 -8.72 39.70 19.17
C SER A 117 -8.60 40.98 20.01
N PRO A 118 -7.47 41.19 20.70
CA PRO A 118 -6.74 42.47 20.56
C PRO A 118 -5.23 42.21 20.30
N ALA A 119 -4.65 42.76 19.22
CA ALA A 119 -4.07 44.09 19.09
C ALA A 119 -2.70 44.25 19.78
N LEU A 120 -1.64 44.47 19.01
CA LEU A 120 -0.43 45.19 19.41
C LEU A 120 0.22 45.87 18.18
N ASP A 121 0.73 47.07 18.45
CA ASP A 121 1.15 48.16 17.58
C ASP A 121 2.24 47.87 16.54
N LYS A 122 2.21 48.71 15.50
CA LYS A 122 3.34 49.00 14.60
C LYS A 122 4.01 50.27 15.10
N ASP A 123 5.33 50.27 15.20
CA ASP A 123 6.22 51.37 14.81
C ASP A 123 7.68 50.89 14.95
N GLY A 124 8.55 51.32 14.04
CA GLY A 124 10.01 51.24 14.21
C GLY A 124 10.72 50.20 13.34
N LEU A 125 11.13 50.65 12.15
CA LEU A 125 12.11 50.02 11.28
C LEU A 125 13.53 50.31 11.79
N ASP A 126 14.46 49.41 11.45
CA ASP A 126 15.92 49.58 11.32
C ASP A 126 16.83 49.19 12.51
N ASP A 127 17.91 48.50 12.12
CA ASP A 127 19.11 48.07 12.85
C ASP A 127 19.05 46.89 13.82
N LEU A 128 19.13 45.65 13.29
CA LEU A 128 19.69 44.50 14.03
C LEU A 128 20.53 43.57 13.13
N ASP A 129 21.82 43.87 13.11
CA ASP A 129 23.02 43.06 12.86
C ASP A 129 22.92 41.65 12.24
N SER A 130 23.27 41.60 10.95
CA SER A 130 23.63 40.40 10.17
C SER A 130 24.90 39.67 10.64
N LYS A 131 25.59 40.17 11.69
CA LYS A 131 26.82 39.57 12.26
C LYS A 131 26.59 38.60 13.42
N ALA A 132 25.43 38.65 14.09
CA ALA A 132 25.12 37.72 15.19
C ALA A 132 24.63 36.35 14.70
N LEU A 133 24.01 36.29 13.51
CA LEU A 133 23.54 35.05 12.88
C LEU A 133 24.67 34.25 12.23
N THR A 134 25.75 34.90 11.80
CA THR A 134 26.91 34.24 11.19
C THR A 134 27.80 33.53 12.23
N SER A 135 27.89 34.04 13.46
CA SER A 135 28.68 33.40 14.53
C SER A 135 27.98 32.21 15.19
N ALA A 136 26.65 32.15 15.15
CA ALA A 136 25.88 31.02 15.66
C ALA A 136 25.95 29.79 14.73
N LEU A 137 26.02 30.01 13.41
CA LEU A 137 26.13 28.94 12.41
C LEU A 137 27.55 28.37 12.28
N SER A 138 28.60 29.17 12.56
CA SER A 138 29.99 28.69 12.52
C SER A 138 30.34 27.76 13.69
N THR A 139 29.60 27.82 14.80
CA THR A 139 29.94 27.10 16.04
C THR A 139 29.34 25.68 16.08
N SER A 140 28.38 25.35 15.22
CA SER A 140 27.73 24.02 15.20
C SER A 140 28.38 23.01 14.23
N LEU A 141 29.40 23.41 13.45
CA LEU A 141 30.00 22.57 12.41
C LEU A 141 31.34 21.91 12.80
N GLN A 142 31.77 22.01 14.06
CA GLN A 142 33.15 21.66 14.45
C GLN A 142 33.27 20.50 15.43
N SER A 143 32.40 19.49 15.31
CA SER A 143 32.53 18.26 16.13
C SER A 143 32.04 16.99 15.43
N TYR A 144 32.63 16.62 14.30
CA TYR A 144 32.61 15.23 13.80
C TYR A 144 33.92 14.90 13.05
N PRO A 145 34.64 13.81 13.40
CA PRO A 145 35.87 13.43 12.72
C PRO A 145 35.60 12.71 11.38
N PRO A 146 36.54 12.72 10.43
CA PRO A 146 36.31 12.26 9.06
C PRO A 146 36.42 10.73 8.96
N LYS A 147 35.47 10.10 8.26
CA LYS A 147 35.66 8.77 7.66
C LYS A 147 35.36 8.86 6.17
N ASP A 148 36.26 8.26 5.39
CA ASP A 148 36.33 8.29 3.94
C ASP A 148 34.98 8.08 3.24
N HIS A 149 34.44 9.17 2.71
CA HIS A 149 33.53 9.11 1.58
C HIS A 149 34.14 9.93 0.45
N ARG A 150 34.84 9.24 -0.46
CA ARG A 150 35.14 9.76 -1.79
C ARG A 150 33.80 10.12 -2.45
N LEU A 151 33.42 11.39 -2.38
CA LEU A 151 32.38 11.98 -3.22
C LEU A 151 32.82 11.79 -4.66
N LEU A 152 32.26 10.78 -5.33
CA LEU A 152 32.35 10.65 -6.77
C LEU A 152 31.60 11.84 -7.37
N LEU A 153 32.35 12.88 -7.73
CA LEU A 153 31.87 13.94 -8.61
C LEU A 153 31.38 13.25 -9.89
N ILE A 154 30.06 13.23 -10.09
CA ILE A 154 29.45 12.70 -11.31
C ILE A 154 29.80 13.69 -12.43
N THR A 155 30.88 13.40 -13.16
CA THR A 155 31.19 14.08 -14.42
C THR A 155 30.22 13.60 -15.51
N PRO A 156 29.89 14.43 -16.52
CA PRO A 156 28.92 14.09 -17.56
C PRO A 156 29.29 12.83 -18.38
N THR A 157 30.52 12.34 -18.25
CA THR A 157 30.99 11.07 -18.81
C THR A 157 30.35 9.84 -18.15
N ASN A 158 30.01 9.91 -16.85
CA ASN A 158 29.38 8.80 -16.11
C ASN A 158 27.90 8.57 -16.49
N LEU A 159 27.23 9.58 -17.08
CA LEU A 159 25.82 9.46 -17.46
C LEU A 159 25.62 8.49 -18.64
N LYS A 160 26.58 8.41 -19.57
CA LYS A 160 26.55 7.46 -20.69
C LYS A 160 26.77 6.01 -20.24
N GLN A 161 27.50 5.80 -19.14
CA GLN A 161 27.80 4.48 -18.61
C GLN A 161 26.63 3.91 -17.80
N LEU A 162 25.79 4.77 -17.20
CA LEU A 162 24.53 4.38 -16.56
C LEU A 162 23.45 3.94 -17.57
N SER A 163 23.43 4.54 -18.77
CA SER A 163 22.50 4.16 -19.84
C SER A 163 22.87 2.87 -20.60
N SER A 164 24.04 2.30 -20.32
CA SER A 164 24.51 1.04 -20.94
C SER A 164 24.40 -0.18 -20.02
N MET A 165 23.87 -0.03 -18.80
CA MET A 165 23.56 -1.20 -17.97
C MET A 165 22.29 -1.86 -18.52
N PRO A 166 22.25 -3.21 -18.68
CA PRO A 166 21.02 -3.88 -19.03
C PRO A 166 19.96 -3.52 -17.98
N PRO A 167 18.67 -3.35 -18.37
CA PRO A 167 17.62 -3.19 -17.38
C PRO A 167 17.69 -4.40 -16.45
N VAL A 168 18.01 -4.17 -15.18
CA VAL A 168 17.89 -5.22 -14.16
C VAL A 168 16.39 -5.46 -14.04
N ASN A 169 15.88 -6.41 -14.81
CA ASN A 169 14.53 -6.87 -14.63
C ASN A 169 14.50 -7.48 -13.21
N PRO A 170 13.66 -6.97 -12.30
CA PRO A 170 13.58 -7.48 -10.95
C PRO A 170 13.32 -8.98 -11.00
N ILE A 171 14.05 -9.77 -10.21
CA ILE A 171 13.84 -11.22 -10.14
C ILE A 171 12.40 -11.45 -9.68
N PRO A 172 11.59 -12.27 -10.39
CA PRO A 172 10.21 -12.49 -10.00
C PRO A 172 10.15 -13.20 -8.65
N LEU A 173 9.20 -12.79 -7.82
CA LEU A 173 9.06 -13.28 -6.45
C LEU A 173 7.72 -13.95 -6.24
N LEU A 174 7.73 -15.15 -5.64
CA LEU A 174 6.55 -15.69 -4.99
C LEU A 174 6.59 -15.30 -3.51
N VAL A 175 5.76 -14.33 -3.13
CA VAL A 175 5.63 -13.85 -1.75
C VAL A 175 4.48 -14.61 -1.09
N ALA A 176 4.80 -15.70 -0.42
CA ALA A 176 3.85 -16.58 0.23
C ALA A 176 3.70 -16.24 1.72
N SER A 177 2.47 -16.00 2.17
CA SER A 177 2.15 -15.82 3.59
C SER A 177 1.52 -17.07 4.18
N ILE A 178 1.96 -17.40 5.39
CA ILE A 178 1.37 -18.47 6.20
C ILE A 178 0.57 -17.89 7.35
N GLY A 179 -0.54 -18.56 7.66
CA GLY A 179 -1.54 -18.14 8.62
C GLY A 179 -2.72 -19.11 8.55
N ASN A 180 -3.53 -19.15 9.60
CA ASN A 180 -4.73 -19.98 9.58
C ASN A 180 -5.84 -19.31 8.75
N PRO A 181 -6.64 -20.10 8.00
CA PRO A 181 -7.65 -19.55 7.09
C PRO A 181 -8.80 -18.84 7.83
N ALA A 182 -9.37 -17.84 7.15
CA ALA A 182 -10.60 -17.17 7.55
C ALA A 182 -11.84 -18.09 7.42
N PRO A 183 -12.95 -17.83 8.13
CA PRO A 183 -13.20 -16.68 9.02
C PRO A 183 -12.74 -16.87 10.46
N THR A 184 -12.60 -18.13 10.93
CA THR A 184 -12.34 -18.47 12.34
C THR A 184 -11.08 -17.80 12.90
N TYR A 185 -10.00 -17.77 12.10
CA TYR A 185 -8.71 -17.23 12.52
C TYR A 185 -8.39 -15.87 11.90
N SER A 186 -9.42 -15.17 11.41
CA SER A 186 -9.26 -13.81 10.90
C SER A 186 -8.69 -12.88 11.97
N ASN A 187 -7.68 -12.10 11.58
CA ASN A 187 -7.02 -11.12 12.43
C ASN A 187 -6.41 -11.70 13.72
N THR A 188 -5.95 -12.96 13.70
CA THR A 188 -5.17 -13.52 14.80
C THR A 188 -3.69 -13.18 14.64
N LEU A 189 -2.93 -13.14 15.75
CA LEU A 189 -1.49 -12.88 15.68
C LEU A 189 -0.76 -13.89 14.80
N HIS A 190 -1.24 -15.14 14.76
CA HIS A 190 -0.71 -16.19 13.89
C HIS A 190 -1.01 -16.00 12.39
N SER A 191 -1.91 -15.07 12.06
CA SER A 191 -2.18 -14.66 10.69
C SER A 191 -1.60 -13.27 10.38
N ALA A 192 -0.63 -12.78 11.17
CA ALA A 192 0.06 -11.51 10.92
C ALA A 192 0.66 -11.43 9.51
N GLY A 193 1.20 -12.54 8.98
CA GLY A 193 1.68 -12.61 7.61
C GLY A 193 0.58 -12.35 6.57
N HIS A 194 -0.63 -12.87 6.78
CA HIS A 194 -1.79 -12.58 5.92
C HIS A 194 -2.17 -11.10 5.99
N THR A 195 -2.22 -10.52 7.19
CA THR A 195 -2.53 -9.10 7.40
C THR A 195 -1.53 -8.19 6.69
N VAL A 196 -0.23 -8.47 6.81
CA VAL A 196 0.80 -7.71 6.11
C VAL A 196 0.65 -7.82 4.60
N LEU A 197 0.37 -9.02 4.06
CA LEU A 197 0.17 -9.19 2.61
C LEU A 197 -1.08 -8.45 2.10
N GLN A 198 -2.15 -8.38 2.89
CA GLN A 198 -3.32 -7.58 2.54
C GLN A 198 -2.99 -6.09 2.41
N ASN A 199 -2.16 -5.57 3.31
CA ASN A 199 -1.72 -4.18 3.21
C ASN A 199 -0.71 -3.97 2.07
N LEU A 200 0.20 -4.92 1.88
CA LEU A 200 1.20 -4.89 0.81
C LEU A 200 0.56 -4.92 -0.58
N LYS A 201 -0.54 -5.68 -0.75
CA LYS A 201 -1.39 -5.63 -1.95
C LYS A 201 -1.87 -4.21 -2.25
N SER A 202 -2.29 -3.45 -1.23
CA SER A 202 -2.74 -2.05 -1.41
C SER A 202 -1.57 -1.13 -1.77
N LEU A 203 -0.41 -1.30 -1.14
CA LEU A 203 0.81 -0.53 -1.44
C LEU A 203 1.36 -0.77 -2.85
N LEU A 204 1.18 -1.98 -3.36
CA LEU A 204 1.60 -2.37 -4.70
C LEU A 204 0.56 -2.08 -5.78
N PHE A 205 -0.63 -1.60 -5.41
CA PHE A 205 -1.78 -1.45 -6.32
C PHE A 205 -2.14 -2.75 -7.05
N ASN A 206 -1.92 -3.90 -6.41
CA ASN A 206 -2.29 -5.19 -6.97
C ASN A 206 -3.82 -5.41 -6.90
N PRO A 207 -4.40 -6.25 -7.78
CA PRO A 207 -5.81 -6.61 -7.73
C PRO A 207 -6.17 -7.31 -6.41
N VAL A 208 -7.47 -7.39 -6.12
CA VAL A 208 -7.96 -8.12 -4.95
C VAL A 208 -7.53 -9.58 -4.96
N PHE A 209 -7.38 -10.15 -3.78
CA PHE A 209 -7.03 -11.56 -3.62
C PHE A 209 -8.14 -12.48 -4.15
N VAL A 210 -7.83 -13.29 -5.16
CA VAL A 210 -8.75 -14.27 -5.75
C VAL A 210 -8.22 -15.68 -5.53
N LYS A 211 -9.13 -16.63 -5.27
CA LYS A 211 -8.75 -18.04 -5.13
C LYS A 211 -8.31 -18.60 -6.48
N ASP A 212 -7.09 -19.14 -6.53
CA ASP A 212 -6.55 -19.73 -7.75
C ASP A 212 -6.17 -21.21 -7.56
N ARG A 213 -6.81 -22.10 -8.32
CA ARG A 213 -6.52 -23.55 -8.35
C ARG A 213 -5.16 -23.83 -8.99
N SER A 214 -4.74 -22.98 -9.93
CA SER A 214 -3.44 -23.04 -10.60
C SER A 214 -2.30 -22.78 -9.61
N LEU A 215 -2.54 -22.02 -8.55
CA LEU A 215 -1.58 -21.81 -7.45
C LEU A 215 -2.04 -22.47 -6.14
N ALA A 216 -2.35 -23.77 -6.24
CA ALA A 216 -2.61 -24.65 -5.11
C ALA A 216 -3.79 -24.21 -4.20
N ASN A 217 -4.82 -23.60 -4.78
CA ASN A 217 -6.01 -23.09 -4.09
C ASN A 217 -5.74 -21.92 -3.12
N GLY A 218 -4.56 -21.30 -3.18
CA GLY A 218 -4.29 -20.10 -2.38
C GLY A 218 -5.04 -18.88 -2.91
N LEU A 219 -5.10 -17.86 -2.07
CA LEU A 219 -5.56 -16.55 -2.49
C LEU A 219 -4.37 -15.84 -3.14
N VAL A 220 -4.55 -15.40 -4.38
CA VAL A 220 -3.51 -14.81 -5.22
C VAL A 220 -3.86 -13.37 -5.54
N SER A 221 -2.85 -12.51 -5.49
CA SER A 221 -2.91 -11.13 -5.96
C SER A 221 -1.61 -10.82 -6.68
N GLU A 222 -1.72 -10.55 -7.97
CA GLU A 222 -0.58 -10.38 -8.87
C GLU A 222 -0.84 -9.16 -9.76
N GLY A 223 0.13 -8.26 -9.83
CA GLY A 223 0.10 -7.07 -10.66
C GLY A 223 1.35 -6.98 -11.52
N ASP A 224 1.55 -5.85 -12.19
CA ASP A 224 2.61 -5.67 -13.20
C ASP A 224 4.03 -5.47 -12.59
N ASN A 225 4.17 -5.66 -11.28
CA ASN A 225 5.45 -5.50 -10.56
C ASN A 225 6.34 -6.75 -10.57
N GLY A 226 5.89 -7.84 -11.22
CA GLY A 226 6.64 -9.10 -11.30
C GLY A 226 6.62 -9.91 -10.00
N TRP A 227 5.79 -9.54 -9.02
CA TRP A 227 5.64 -10.26 -7.76
C TRP A 227 4.24 -10.83 -7.61
N THR A 228 4.18 -12.11 -7.25
CA THR A 228 2.94 -12.81 -6.97
C THR A 228 2.75 -12.90 -5.46
N LEU A 229 1.73 -12.22 -4.93
CA LEU A 229 1.35 -12.35 -3.52
C LEU A 229 0.43 -13.56 -3.38
N TRP A 230 0.74 -14.45 -2.45
CA TRP A 230 0.01 -15.68 -2.22
C TRP A 230 -0.30 -15.87 -0.74
N GLN A 231 -1.56 -16.15 -0.39
CA GLN A 231 -1.96 -16.51 0.98
C GLN A 231 -2.31 -17.98 1.05
N SER A 232 -1.69 -18.68 2.01
CA SER A 232 -1.95 -20.10 2.21
C SER A 232 -3.41 -20.36 2.58
N PRO A 233 -4.07 -21.33 1.92
CA PRO A 233 -5.44 -21.73 2.28
C PRO A 233 -5.47 -22.78 3.41
N SER A 234 -4.29 -23.20 3.90
CA SER A 234 -4.13 -24.35 4.80
C SER A 234 -3.94 -23.93 6.25
N LEU A 235 -4.28 -24.81 7.19
CA LEU A 235 -3.91 -24.64 8.60
C LEU A 235 -2.39 -24.56 8.75
N MET A 236 -1.93 -23.80 9.74
CA MET A 236 -0.51 -23.50 9.93
C MET A 236 0.37 -24.76 10.00
N ILE A 237 -0.10 -25.80 10.70
CA ILE A 237 0.65 -27.05 10.90
C ILE A 237 0.93 -27.81 9.58
N VAL A 238 0.11 -27.58 8.54
CA VAL A 238 0.18 -28.28 7.24
C VAL A 238 0.45 -27.34 6.07
N SER A 239 0.89 -26.11 6.32
CA SER A 239 1.17 -25.12 5.27
C SER A 239 2.28 -25.56 4.31
N GLY A 240 3.20 -26.44 4.73
CA GLY A 240 4.34 -26.86 3.91
C GLY A 240 3.95 -27.49 2.57
N LYS A 241 2.95 -28.38 2.57
CA LYS A 241 2.48 -29.02 1.34
C LYS A 241 1.89 -27.98 0.36
N ALA A 242 1.05 -27.07 0.87
CA ALA A 242 0.42 -26.05 0.04
C ALA A 242 1.44 -25.06 -0.54
N VAL A 243 2.43 -24.64 0.26
CA VAL A 243 3.53 -23.78 -0.20
C VAL A 243 4.37 -24.48 -1.25
N GLY A 244 4.70 -25.76 -1.05
CA GLY A 244 5.48 -26.54 -2.03
C GLY A 244 4.75 -26.73 -3.35
N ASP A 245 3.44 -27.06 -3.29
CA ASP A 245 2.59 -27.17 -4.48
C ASP A 245 2.47 -25.82 -5.21
N ALA A 246 2.29 -24.71 -4.48
CA ALA A 246 2.23 -23.37 -5.04
C ALA A 246 3.56 -22.97 -5.71
N TRP A 247 4.68 -23.19 -5.03
CA TRP A 247 6.02 -22.88 -5.56
C TRP A 247 6.33 -23.64 -6.84
N LYS A 248 6.04 -24.95 -6.88
CA LYS A 248 6.27 -25.77 -8.07
C LYS A 248 5.48 -25.27 -9.27
N LYS A 249 4.20 -24.94 -9.07
CA LYS A 249 3.32 -24.45 -10.14
C LYS A 249 3.70 -23.03 -10.57
N TRP A 250 4.01 -22.16 -9.62
CA TRP A 250 4.46 -20.80 -9.88
C TRP A 250 5.72 -20.76 -10.74
N ARG A 251 6.72 -21.59 -10.40
CA ARG A 251 7.96 -21.72 -11.19
C ARG A 251 7.73 -22.27 -12.60
N ALA A 252 6.75 -23.14 -12.79
CA ALA A 252 6.42 -23.65 -14.12
C ALA A 252 5.92 -22.53 -15.06
N THR A 253 5.28 -21.50 -14.49
CA THR A 253 4.79 -20.33 -15.23
C THR A 253 5.85 -19.22 -15.35
N HIS A 254 6.58 -18.93 -14.27
CA HIS A 254 7.45 -17.75 -14.17
C HIS A 254 8.95 -18.05 -14.37
N GLY A 255 9.35 -19.32 -14.43
CA GLY A 255 10.74 -19.74 -14.63
C GLY A 255 11.60 -19.62 -13.35
N GLU A 256 12.70 -18.88 -13.45
CA GLU A 256 13.62 -18.63 -12.34
C GLU A 256 13.14 -17.45 -11.49
N GLY A 257 13.17 -17.63 -10.17
CA GLY A 257 12.71 -16.61 -9.23
C GLY A 257 13.05 -17.00 -7.79
N ALA A 258 12.57 -16.23 -6.83
CA ALA A 258 12.80 -16.50 -5.40
C ALA A 258 11.51 -16.69 -4.62
N LEU A 259 11.54 -17.65 -3.69
CA LEU A 259 10.45 -17.91 -2.74
C LEU A 259 10.69 -17.09 -1.46
N VAL A 260 9.70 -16.26 -1.10
CA VAL A 260 9.71 -15.48 0.15
C VAL A 260 8.54 -15.91 1.02
N ILE A 261 8.82 -16.34 2.25
CA ILE A 261 7.82 -16.76 3.23
C ILE A 261 7.63 -15.66 4.27
N VAL A 262 6.42 -15.09 4.35
CA VAL A 262 6.03 -14.11 5.37
C VAL A 262 5.26 -14.81 6.48
N HIS A 263 5.73 -14.67 7.73
CA HIS A 263 5.18 -15.38 8.89
C HIS A 263 5.26 -14.54 10.17
N ASP A 264 4.60 -14.96 11.25
CA ASP A 264 4.74 -14.33 12.58
C ASP A 264 6.04 -14.76 13.29
N GLU A 265 6.69 -13.83 13.98
CA GLU A 265 7.92 -14.04 14.74
C GLU A 265 7.69 -13.64 16.20
N LEU A 266 7.66 -14.66 17.06
CA LEU A 266 7.37 -14.52 18.49
C LEU A 266 8.49 -13.79 19.25
N GLU A 267 9.74 -13.94 18.79
CA GLU A 267 10.92 -13.45 19.51
C GLU A 267 11.25 -11.99 19.17
N ARG A 268 10.42 -11.33 18.36
CA ARG A 268 10.61 -9.94 17.95
C ARG A 268 9.45 -9.08 18.43
N PRO A 269 9.74 -7.83 18.85
CA PRO A 269 8.69 -6.90 19.27
C PRO A 269 7.66 -6.68 18.17
N LEU A 270 6.44 -6.38 18.58
CA LEU A 270 5.31 -6.11 17.70
C LEU A 270 5.67 -5.13 16.58
N GLY A 271 5.44 -5.53 15.32
CA GLY A 271 5.68 -4.73 14.12
C GLY A 271 7.14 -4.66 13.66
N LYS A 272 8.07 -5.35 14.31
CA LYS A 272 9.47 -5.42 13.85
C LYS A 272 9.65 -6.48 12.78
N VAL A 273 10.13 -6.08 11.61
CA VAL A 273 10.43 -6.99 10.51
C VAL A 273 11.81 -7.60 10.67
N THR A 274 11.92 -8.89 10.39
CA THR A 274 13.21 -9.58 10.30
C THR A 274 13.30 -10.34 9.00
N VAL A 275 14.45 -10.22 8.34
CA VAL A 275 14.75 -10.96 7.11
C VAL A 275 15.80 -12.01 7.43
N ARG A 276 15.54 -13.25 7.06
CA ARG A 276 16.49 -14.36 7.19
C ARG A 276 16.60 -15.10 5.88
N ARG A 277 17.78 -15.02 5.28
CA ARG A 277 18.18 -15.92 4.20
C ARG A 277 18.50 -17.30 4.79
N GLN A 278 18.47 -18.32 3.93
CA GLN A 278 18.69 -19.76 4.15
C GLN A 278 19.43 -20.19 5.45
N GLY A 279 19.05 -21.33 6.04
CA GLY A 279 19.89 -22.04 7.04
C GLY A 279 19.66 -21.69 8.52
N GLY A 280 18.41 -21.74 9.01
CA GLY A 280 18.17 -21.57 10.46
C GLY A 280 16.96 -22.34 10.97
N SER A 281 16.95 -22.67 12.26
CA SER A 281 15.88 -23.42 12.94
C SER A 281 14.50 -22.79 12.73
N ALA A 282 13.45 -23.61 12.78
CA ALA A 282 12.06 -23.16 12.76
C ALA A 282 11.67 -22.39 14.05
N ARG A 283 12.52 -22.34 15.08
CA ARG A 283 12.29 -21.64 16.36
C ARG A 283 10.94 -21.96 17.02
N GLY A 284 10.46 -23.19 16.84
CA GLY A 284 9.16 -23.64 17.36
C GLY A 284 7.95 -23.25 16.52
N HIS A 285 8.12 -22.56 15.39
CA HIS A 285 7.02 -22.20 14.51
C HIS A 285 6.60 -23.39 13.63
N ASN A 286 5.40 -23.92 13.87
CA ASN A 286 4.90 -25.13 13.20
C ASN A 286 4.79 -24.98 11.68
N GLY A 287 4.36 -23.83 11.17
CA GLY A 287 4.31 -23.57 9.72
C GLY A 287 5.67 -23.60 9.03
N ILE A 288 6.67 -22.90 9.58
CA ILE A 288 8.05 -22.96 9.08
C ILE A 288 8.62 -24.38 9.17
N LYS A 289 8.35 -25.13 10.26
CA LYS A 289 8.74 -26.54 10.37
C LYS A 289 8.12 -27.39 9.25
N SER A 290 6.84 -27.18 8.98
CA SER A 290 6.10 -27.84 7.89
C SER A 290 6.70 -27.54 6.52
N ILE A 291 7.02 -26.26 6.24
CA ILE A 291 7.65 -25.82 4.99
C ILE A 291 9.04 -26.44 4.82
N MET A 292 9.89 -26.37 5.85
CA MET A 292 11.24 -26.96 5.80
C MET A 292 11.20 -28.47 5.54
N SER A 293 10.20 -29.17 6.08
CA SER A 293 10.00 -30.60 5.82
C SER A 293 9.50 -30.89 4.41
N ALA A 294 8.63 -30.05 3.84
CA ALA A 294 8.08 -30.24 2.50
C ALA A 294 9.04 -29.79 1.38
N LEU A 295 9.96 -28.87 1.70
CA LEU A 295 10.89 -28.24 0.76
C LEU A 295 12.35 -28.31 1.27
N PRO A 296 12.93 -29.51 1.43
CA PRO A 296 14.26 -29.66 2.04
C PRO A 296 15.39 -29.04 1.22
N SER A 297 15.28 -29.07 -0.11
CA SER A 297 16.34 -28.60 -1.03
C SER A 297 16.02 -27.26 -1.70
N THR A 298 14.91 -26.62 -1.33
CA THR A 298 14.48 -25.36 -1.95
C THR A 298 14.95 -24.20 -1.08
N PRO A 299 15.80 -23.29 -1.58
CA PRO A 299 16.13 -22.08 -0.85
C PRO A 299 14.92 -21.15 -0.82
N PHE A 300 14.60 -20.61 0.36
CA PHE A 300 13.60 -19.56 0.53
C PHE A 300 14.06 -18.54 1.57
N VAL A 301 13.63 -17.29 1.38
CA VAL A 301 13.83 -16.20 2.33
C VAL A 301 12.66 -16.17 3.29
N ARG A 302 12.91 -15.94 4.58
CA ARG A 302 11.86 -15.75 5.58
C ARG A 302 11.80 -14.30 6.01
N ILE A 303 10.60 -13.72 5.97
CA ILE A 303 10.29 -12.42 6.54
C ILE A 303 9.40 -12.67 7.77
N GLY A 304 10.00 -12.50 8.95
CA GLY A 304 9.31 -12.64 10.23
C GLY A 304 8.74 -11.31 10.70
N ILE A 305 7.43 -11.27 10.94
CA ILE A 305 6.69 -10.13 11.47
C ILE A 305 6.60 -10.27 12.97
N GLY A 306 7.26 -9.38 13.72
CA GLY A 306 7.27 -9.43 15.17
C GLY A 306 5.86 -9.32 15.74
N ILE A 307 5.48 -10.28 16.58
CA ILE A 307 4.21 -10.29 17.32
C ILE A 307 4.41 -10.20 18.84
N GLY A 308 5.66 -10.19 19.29
CA GLY A 308 6.01 -10.30 20.71
C GLY A 308 5.75 -11.68 21.29
N ARG A 309 6.14 -11.84 22.55
CA ARG A 309 6.00 -13.08 23.30
C ARG A 309 5.19 -12.84 24.59
N PRO A 310 4.29 -13.75 24.98
CA PRO A 310 3.68 -13.69 26.30
C PRO A 310 4.73 -13.88 27.41
N GLU A 311 4.40 -13.45 28.63
CA GLU A 311 5.28 -13.61 29.80
C GLU A 311 5.55 -15.10 30.10
N SER A 312 4.49 -15.91 30.04
CA SER A 312 4.60 -17.36 30.14
C SER A 312 5.26 -17.95 28.90
N ARG A 313 6.22 -18.84 29.11
CA ARG A 313 6.89 -19.61 28.06
C ARG A 313 6.29 -21.00 27.85
N GLU A 314 5.24 -21.33 28.60
CA GLU A 314 4.56 -22.62 28.46
C GLU A 314 3.94 -22.77 27.07
N PRO A 315 4.07 -23.94 26.42
CA PRO A 315 3.57 -24.13 25.05
C PRO A 315 2.08 -23.84 24.88
N ALA A 316 1.28 -24.17 25.90
CA ALA A 316 -0.17 -23.93 25.89
C ALA A 316 -0.51 -22.43 25.88
N ASP A 317 0.22 -21.63 26.66
CA ASP A 317 0.02 -20.18 26.74
C ASP A 317 0.48 -19.48 25.46
N VAL A 318 1.61 -19.93 24.88
CA VAL A 318 2.08 -19.44 23.58
C VAL A 318 1.07 -19.76 22.49
N ALA A 319 0.52 -20.98 22.46
CA ALA A 319 -0.50 -21.37 21.49
C ALA A 319 -1.77 -20.50 21.62
N LYS A 320 -2.24 -20.27 22.86
CA LYS A 320 -3.37 -19.38 23.13
C LYS A 320 -3.08 -17.93 22.72
N TYR A 321 -1.86 -17.46 22.97
CA TYR A 321 -1.42 -16.13 22.58
C TYR A 321 -1.46 -15.93 21.08
N VAL A 322 -0.84 -16.81 20.28
CA VAL A 322 -0.79 -16.62 18.82
C VAL A 322 -2.17 -16.76 18.17
N LEU A 323 -3.06 -17.57 18.75
CA LEU A 323 -4.43 -17.77 18.24
C LEU A 323 -5.42 -16.69 18.67
N ARG A 324 -5.06 -15.77 19.56
CA ARG A 324 -5.95 -14.66 19.94
C ARG A 324 -6.07 -13.65 18.81
N LYS A 325 -7.20 -12.94 18.79
CA LYS A 325 -7.39 -11.80 17.89
C LYS A 325 -6.51 -10.62 18.30
N MET A 326 -5.94 -9.97 17.30
CA MET A 326 -5.19 -8.73 17.46
C MET A 326 -6.13 -7.60 17.91
N THR A 327 -5.65 -6.76 18.82
CA THR A 327 -6.30 -5.48 19.12
C THR A 327 -6.15 -4.51 17.94
N GLN A 328 -6.92 -3.42 17.90
CA GLN A 328 -6.78 -2.43 16.83
C GLN A 328 -5.36 -1.88 16.74
N GLN A 329 -4.77 -1.50 17.87
CA GLN A 329 -3.40 -0.96 17.93
C GLN A 329 -2.36 -1.97 17.43
N GLU A 330 -2.57 -3.26 17.69
CA GLU A 330 -1.68 -4.31 17.20
C GLU A 330 -1.78 -4.50 15.70
N ARG A 331 -3.01 -4.47 15.16
CA ARG A 331 -3.24 -4.51 13.73
C ARG A 331 -2.60 -3.32 13.04
N ASP A 332 -2.83 -2.11 13.53
CA ASP A 332 -2.25 -0.89 12.95
C ASP A 332 -0.73 -0.97 12.91
N ARG A 333 -0.09 -1.46 13.98
CA ARG A 333 1.38 -1.66 14.01
C ARG A 333 1.86 -2.71 13.02
N ILE A 334 1.14 -3.81 12.87
CA ILE A 334 1.47 -4.87 11.92
C ILE A 334 1.24 -4.39 10.48
N GLU A 335 0.16 -3.66 10.22
CA GLU A 335 -0.12 -3.10 8.90
C GLU A 335 0.95 -2.08 8.49
N ASN A 336 1.38 -1.21 9.41
CA ASN A 336 2.43 -0.22 9.16
C ASN A 336 3.79 -0.84 8.82
N CYS A 337 4.07 -2.08 9.25
CA CYS A 337 5.33 -2.75 8.91
C CYS A 337 5.40 -3.21 7.44
N ALA A 338 4.29 -3.15 6.69
CA ALA A 338 4.24 -3.52 5.28
C ALA A 338 5.20 -2.69 4.41
N LEU A 339 5.49 -1.43 4.78
CA LEU A 339 6.50 -0.60 4.10
C LEU A 339 7.92 -1.16 4.28
N GLU A 340 8.24 -1.63 5.48
CA GLU A 340 9.54 -2.23 5.79
C GLU A 340 9.68 -3.59 5.08
N VAL A 341 8.59 -4.37 4.99
CA VAL A 341 8.52 -5.59 4.17
C VAL A 341 8.69 -5.29 2.68
N LEU A 342 8.05 -4.24 2.16
CA LEU A 342 8.20 -3.82 0.77
C LEU A 342 9.66 -3.49 0.44
N GLY A 343 10.35 -2.75 1.32
CA GLY A 343 11.78 -2.48 1.18
C GLY A 343 12.62 -3.77 1.21
N ALA A 344 12.30 -4.70 2.10
CA ALA A 344 12.95 -6.01 2.13
C ALA A 344 12.74 -6.82 0.84
N LEU A 345 11.54 -6.80 0.26
CA LEU A 345 11.23 -7.49 -0.99
C LEU A 345 12.00 -6.90 -2.17
N ARG A 346 12.11 -5.56 -2.26
CA ARG A 346 12.94 -4.90 -3.27
C ARG A 346 14.40 -5.36 -3.18
N ASN A 347 14.98 -5.34 -1.98
CA ASN A 347 16.34 -5.83 -1.75
C ASN A 347 16.55 -7.32 -2.04
N ILE A 348 15.48 -8.13 -2.07
CA ILE A 348 15.53 -9.54 -2.48
C ILE A 348 15.42 -9.65 -4.00
N SER A 349 14.57 -8.84 -4.62
CA SER A 349 14.30 -8.83 -6.06
C SER A 349 15.47 -8.26 -6.88
N ASP A 350 16.15 -7.24 -6.35
CA ASP A 350 17.28 -6.56 -6.99
C ASP A 350 18.59 -7.37 -6.93
N GLY A 351 18.60 -8.47 -6.16
CA GLY A 351 19.79 -9.28 -5.91
C GLY A 351 20.70 -8.71 -4.80
N PRO A 352 21.66 -9.51 -4.31
CA PRO A 352 22.67 -9.07 -3.33
C PRO A 352 23.72 -8.13 -3.91
#